data_AF-A0A7V2CVZ1-F1
#
_entry.id   AF-A0A7V2CVZ1-F1
#
_cell.length_a   1.000
_cell.length_b   1.000
_cell.length_c   1.000
_cell.angle_alpha   90.00
_cell.angle_beta   90.00
_cell.angle_gamma   90.00
#
_symmetry.space_group_name_H-M   'P 1'
#
loop_
_entity.id
_entity.type
_entity.pdbx_description
1 polymer ?
#
loop_
_entity_poly.entity_id
_entity_poly.type
_entity_poly.pdbx_seq_one_letter_code
_entity_poly.pdbx_strand_id
1 'polypeptide(L)'
;MATPITPPRTAAVIGCGKVREGKEGWAIGHAHAEGYRAVDPGIRLLGVDVDPANLEAFGKRFGLPSEDLFRSTAELYAKVTPDLVSVCTWPELHCPQVLEAAAKGVRGIYCEKPMALNPGEIARMRNACAQNGVRLAVAHQRRMEPLYRRFKEIIDSGELGPLVVLEGRVGDGWDILSWTTHLFDLANFVFGAQPESVLAGIDHTGTRRYRQAVEDQSVILLQYPGNRQALFITGPHDAGCGLFQAVGSGGVLRVDGSHLRVVGRNGERVEELVQHEPFMAPPIRDLIAAVETGAPQACDAEDCAAATAIAYAAHESARTLRAVPLPPSFDFAPLELVQSTPRAWLPDGAIVLYADSHFGSGGREGIAQAIRTATGRDPVVVDAATSPLDPEILEAASLLLIYHTQPDPDAVTRDALTRWVESGKPLGILHAGLGAYPQWQEYREWCGRVWSWGGAQPPSEHPWEPCRLELVGDLPLAWREASLPADEVFIKLAPVSACDDLVVAELPDGRYPAAWINTTHRNVGVWVPGHRRDMWTVPALREGCIALLQTISKNPPSC
;
A
#
# COMPACT_ATOMS: atom_id res chain seq x y z
N MET A 1 -36.50 -18.56 13.27
CA MET A 1 -37.06 -17.23 13.62
C MET A 1 -35.88 -16.27 13.58
N ALA A 2 -35.95 -15.19 12.82
CA ALA A 2 -34.90 -14.16 12.82
C ALA A 2 -34.81 -13.57 14.22
N THR A 3 -33.60 -13.50 14.79
CA THR A 3 -33.33 -12.85 16.08
C THR A 3 -33.88 -11.43 16.03
N PRO A 4 -34.67 -10.96 17.01
CA PRO A 4 -35.16 -9.59 17.01
C PRO A 4 -33.97 -8.62 16.99
N ILE A 5 -33.88 -7.84 15.91
CA ILE A 5 -32.78 -6.89 15.69
C ILE A 5 -32.98 -5.76 16.70
N THR A 6 -32.08 -5.68 17.68
CA THR A 6 -32.14 -4.63 18.72
C THR A 6 -31.51 -3.35 18.15
N PRO A 7 -32.05 -2.15 18.45
CA PRO A 7 -31.43 -0.88 18.05
C PRO A 7 -29.95 -0.81 18.47
N PRO A 8 -29.05 -0.22 17.65
CA PRO A 8 -27.67 0.03 18.04
C PRO A 8 -27.62 0.89 19.31
N ARG A 9 -26.74 0.54 20.26
CA ARG A 9 -26.59 1.27 21.53
C ARG A 9 -25.18 1.83 21.71
N THR A 10 -24.23 1.39 20.91
CA THR A 10 -22.82 1.75 21.04
C THR A 10 -22.21 2.11 19.69
N ALA A 11 -21.45 3.20 19.63
CA ALA A 11 -20.72 3.61 18.43
C ALA A 11 -19.29 4.01 18.79
N ALA A 12 -18.30 3.53 18.04
CA ALA A 12 -16.91 3.94 18.19
C ALA A 12 -16.47 4.84 17.01
N VAL A 13 -15.75 5.92 17.32
CA VAL A 13 -15.06 6.74 16.32
C VAL A 13 -13.57 6.42 16.38
N ILE A 14 -13.06 5.79 15.32
CA ILE A 14 -11.65 5.43 15.16
C ILE A 14 -10.95 6.51 14.36
N GLY A 15 -9.98 7.19 14.98
CA GLY A 15 -9.40 8.43 14.45
C GLY A 15 -10.17 9.64 14.96
N CYS A 16 -9.87 10.06 16.18
CA CYS A 16 -10.45 11.27 16.76
C CYS A 16 -9.88 12.52 16.09
N GLY A 17 -8.60 12.47 15.71
CA GLY A 17 -7.92 13.52 14.98
C GLY A 17 -7.73 14.80 15.79
N LYS A 18 -6.99 15.76 15.21
CA LYS A 18 -6.81 17.07 15.82
C LYS A 18 -7.70 18.09 15.13
N VAL A 19 -8.42 18.91 15.89
CA VAL A 19 -9.13 20.06 15.34
C VAL A 19 -8.11 21.11 14.90
N ARG A 20 -7.93 21.30 13.59
CA ARG A 20 -7.14 22.39 13.00
C ARG A 20 -7.87 23.01 11.81
N GLU A 21 -7.57 24.26 11.51
CA GLU A 21 -8.02 24.89 10.27
C GLU A 21 -7.16 24.44 9.08
N GLY A 22 -7.76 24.40 7.88
CA GLY A 22 -7.09 24.02 6.64
C GLY A 22 -7.43 22.62 6.16
N LYS A 23 -7.05 22.30 4.91
CA LYS A 23 -7.46 21.10 4.17
C LYS A 23 -7.03 19.78 4.81
N GLU A 24 -5.89 19.80 5.51
CA GLU A 24 -5.32 18.63 6.20
C GLU A 24 -5.56 18.64 7.71
N GLY A 25 -6.34 19.63 8.18
CA GLY A 25 -6.56 19.91 9.59
C GLY A 25 -7.89 19.43 10.15
N TRP A 26 -8.78 18.87 9.34
CA TRP A 26 -10.15 18.59 9.78
C TRP A 26 -10.22 17.39 10.72
N ALA A 27 -10.91 17.58 11.85
CA ALA A 27 -11.25 16.50 12.77
C ALA A 27 -12.52 15.79 12.30
N ILE A 28 -12.47 15.08 11.18
CA ILE A 28 -13.65 14.42 10.61
C ILE A 28 -14.30 13.45 11.61
N GLY A 29 -13.51 12.81 12.49
CA GLY A 29 -14.02 12.04 13.62
C GLY A 29 -14.94 12.82 14.56
N HIS A 30 -14.69 14.11 14.79
CA HIS A 30 -15.60 14.97 15.56
C HIS A 30 -16.93 15.18 14.83
N ALA A 31 -16.93 15.34 13.50
CA ALA A 31 -18.16 15.48 12.74
C ALA A 31 -19.00 14.19 12.77
N HIS A 32 -18.36 13.02 12.70
CA HIS A 32 -19.07 11.74 12.90
C HIS A 32 -19.67 11.66 14.31
N ALA A 33 -18.92 12.03 15.35
CA ALA A 33 -19.41 12.08 16.72
C ALA A 33 -20.61 13.02 16.89
N GLU A 34 -20.57 14.22 16.28
CA GLU A 34 -21.70 15.14 16.25
C GLU A 34 -22.91 14.55 15.53
N GLY A 35 -22.70 13.86 14.42
CA GLY A 35 -23.77 13.17 13.71
C GLY A 35 -24.43 12.08 14.55
N TYR A 36 -23.66 11.24 15.26
CA TYR A 36 -24.22 10.27 16.21
C TYR A 36 -25.04 10.95 17.31
N ARG A 37 -24.52 12.02 17.91
CA ARG A 37 -25.23 12.76 18.97
C ARG A 37 -26.52 13.44 18.47
N ALA A 38 -26.53 13.91 17.22
CA ALA A 38 -27.70 14.53 16.61
C ALA A 38 -28.78 13.51 16.23
N VAL A 39 -28.38 12.30 15.82
CA VAL A 39 -29.32 11.24 15.42
C VAL A 39 -29.92 10.54 16.63
N ASP A 40 -29.09 10.12 17.59
CA ASP A 40 -29.54 9.50 18.83
C ASP A 40 -28.58 9.81 20.00
N PRO A 41 -28.94 10.73 20.90
CA PRO A 41 -28.10 11.06 22.05
C PRO A 41 -27.96 9.89 23.06
N GLY A 42 -28.81 8.86 22.96
CA GLY A 42 -28.77 7.65 23.78
C GLY A 42 -27.67 6.65 23.38
N ILE A 43 -27.06 6.80 22.21
CA ILE A 43 -25.91 5.99 21.80
C ILE A 43 -24.70 6.32 22.69
N ARG A 44 -24.14 5.29 23.33
CA ARG A 44 -22.85 5.40 24.04
C ARG A 44 -21.73 5.53 23.01
N LEU A 45 -21.11 6.71 22.97
CA LEU A 45 -20.02 7.04 22.07
C LEU A 45 -18.67 6.65 22.68
N LEU A 46 -17.80 6.03 21.89
CA LEU A 46 -16.45 5.62 22.25
C LEU A 46 -15.45 6.33 21.33
N GLY A 47 -14.28 6.71 21.88
CA GLY A 47 -13.20 7.33 21.12
C GLY A 47 -11.99 6.41 21.00
N VAL A 48 -11.39 6.32 19.82
CA VAL A 48 -10.11 5.62 19.60
C VAL A 48 -9.14 6.54 18.86
N ASP A 49 -7.96 6.75 19.45
CA ASP A 49 -6.87 7.48 18.80
C ASP A 49 -5.53 7.08 19.40
N VAL A 50 -4.51 6.96 18.54
CA VAL A 50 -3.14 6.64 18.98
C VAL A 50 -2.49 7.82 19.69
N ASP A 51 -2.90 9.06 19.37
CA ASP A 51 -2.38 10.28 19.99
C ASP A 51 -3.15 10.61 21.28
N PRO A 52 -2.47 10.66 22.45
CA PRO A 52 -3.04 11.11 23.72
C PRO A 52 -3.82 12.41 23.67
N ALA A 53 -3.29 13.41 22.99
CA ALA A 53 -3.85 14.75 23.03
C ALA A 53 -5.16 14.81 22.22
N ASN A 54 -5.22 14.12 21.09
CA ASN A 54 -6.43 14.03 20.27
C ASN A 54 -7.55 13.31 21.04
N LEU A 55 -7.20 12.18 21.65
CA LEU A 55 -8.15 11.37 22.40
C LEU A 55 -8.71 12.12 23.62
N GLU A 56 -7.85 12.82 24.38
CA GLU A 56 -8.27 13.65 25.50
C GLU A 56 -9.17 14.81 25.05
N ALA A 57 -8.80 15.52 23.97
CA ALA A 57 -9.59 16.61 23.44
C ALA A 57 -10.98 16.14 22.94
N PHE A 58 -11.03 14.98 22.29
CA PHE A 58 -12.27 14.34 21.85
C PHE A 58 -13.16 13.96 23.04
N GLY A 59 -12.59 13.28 24.03
CA GLY A 59 -13.28 12.90 25.27
C GLY A 59 -13.86 14.12 25.99
N LYS A 60 -13.07 15.18 26.14
CA LYS A 60 -13.52 16.45 26.75
C LYS A 60 -14.66 17.10 25.97
N ARG A 61 -14.59 17.15 24.64
CA ARG A 61 -15.63 17.78 23.80
C ARG A 61 -16.96 17.06 23.90
N PHE A 62 -16.95 15.73 23.91
CA PHE A 62 -18.16 14.91 23.88
C PHE A 62 -18.58 14.35 25.25
N GLY A 63 -17.89 14.76 26.32
CA GLY A 63 -18.18 14.36 27.71
C GLY A 63 -17.99 12.87 27.96
N LEU A 64 -16.97 12.26 27.33
CA LEU A 64 -16.71 10.81 27.45
C LEU A 64 -15.83 10.53 28.67
N PRO A 65 -16.19 9.54 29.51
CA PRO A 65 -15.35 9.14 30.62
C PRO A 65 -14.12 8.37 30.13
N SER A 66 -13.08 8.25 30.95
CA SER A 66 -11.79 7.67 30.50
C SER A 66 -11.90 6.21 30.12
N GLU A 67 -12.86 5.46 30.66
CA GLU A 67 -13.12 4.07 30.30
C GLU A 67 -13.69 3.86 28.88
N ASP A 68 -14.14 4.94 28.23
CA ASP A 68 -14.70 4.99 26.86
C ASP A 68 -13.68 5.51 25.83
N LEU A 69 -12.45 5.75 26.26
CA LEU A 69 -11.35 6.24 25.44
C LEU A 69 -10.25 5.17 25.33
N PHE A 70 -9.88 4.82 24.11
CA PHE A 70 -8.95 3.72 23.82
C PHE A 70 -7.78 4.19 22.95
N ARG A 71 -6.58 3.63 23.17
CA ARG A 71 -5.37 3.98 22.41
C ARG A 71 -5.19 3.19 21.12
N SER A 72 -5.95 2.12 20.95
CA SER A 72 -5.90 1.27 19.77
C SER A 72 -7.22 0.53 19.56
N THR A 73 -7.45 0.04 18.34
CA THR A 73 -8.57 -0.86 18.04
C THR A 73 -8.44 -2.17 18.81
N ALA A 74 -7.22 -2.66 19.05
CA ALA A 74 -6.97 -3.83 19.89
C ALA A 74 -7.46 -3.64 21.32
N GLU A 75 -7.19 -2.49 21.95
CA GLU A 75 -7.71 -2.15 23.28
C GLU A 75 -9.24 -2.04 23.29
N LEU A 76 -9.82 -1.39 22.28
CA LEU A 76 -11.27 -1.29 22.11
C LEU A 76 -11.89 -2.68 22.07
N TYR A 77 -11.50 -3.51 21.11
CA TYR A 77 -12.12 -4.82 20.86
C TYR A 77 -11.81 -5.87 21.93
N ALA A 78 -10.78 -5.67 22.75
CA ALA A 78 -10.54 -6.50 23.94
C ALA A 78 -11.58 -6.25 25.05
N LYS A 79 -12.17 -5.03 25.10
CA LYS A 79 -13.10 -4.61 26.16
C LYS A 79 -14.55 -4.59 25.69
N VAL A 80 -14.80 -4.13 24.46
CA VAL A 80 -16.13 -3.92 23.90
C VAL A 80 -16.11 -4.09 22.38
N THR A 81 -17.09 -4.80 21.85
CA THR A 81 -17.40 -4.77 20.41
C THR A 81 -18.57 -3.81 20.22
N PRO A 82 -18.36 -2.62 19.64
CA PRO A 82 -19.45 -1.66 19.42
C PRO A 82 -20.42 -2.15 18.32
N ASP A 83 -21.66 -1.69 18.37
CA ASP A 83 -22.65 -1.96 17.30
C ASP A 83 -22.24 -1.28 16.00
N LEU A 84 -21.72 -0.05 16.09
CA LEU A 84 -21.35 0.81 14.98
C LEU A 84 -19.89 1.28 15.09
N VAL A 85 -19.21 1.39 13.97
CA VAL A 85 -17.86 1.95 13.88
C VAL A 85 -17.78 3.00 12.81
N SER A 86 -17.26 4.18 13.14
CA SER A 86 -16.77 5.16 12.18
C SER A 86 -15.26 4.99 12.01
N VAL A 87 -14.79 4.77 10.79
CA VAL A 87 -13.36 4.74 10.44
C VAL A 87 -12.99 6.08 9.84
N CYS A 88 -12.33 6.92 10.64
CA CYS A 88 -11.99 8.32 10.35
C CYS A 88 -10.46 8.54 10.32
N THR A 89 -9.70 7.48 10.09
CA THR A 89 -8.23 7.51 10.06
C THR A 89 -7.68 7.91 8.70
N TRP A 90 -6.36 7.87 8.53
CA TRP A 90 -5.75 8.02 7.22
C TRP A 90 -6.10 6.84 6.29
N PRO A 91 -6.15 7.05 4.97
CA PRO A 91 -6.69 6.07 4.04
C PRO A 91 -5.99 4.71 4.04
N GLU A 92 -4.68 4.66 4.34
CA GLU A 92 -3.93 3.40 4.44
C GLU A 92 -4.42 2.48 5.55
N LEU A 93 -5.19 3.01 6.50
CA LEU A 93 -5.77 2.27 7.61
C LEU A 93 -7.22 1.86 7.37
N HIS A 94 -7.89 2.37 6.33
CA HIS A 94 -9.31 2.07 6.07
C HIS A 94 -9.56 0.58 5.88
N CYS A 95 -8.88 -0.03 4.91
CA CYS A 95 -9.01 -1.45 4.62
C CYS A 95 -8.73 -2.35 5.85
N PRO A 96 -7.55 -2.29 6.51
CA PRO A 96 -7.29 -3.15 7.65
C PRO A 96 -8.27 -2.94 8.82
N GLN A 97 -8.70 -1.70 9.09
CA GLN A 97 -9.64 -1.44 10.19
C GLN A 97 -11.08 -1.89 9.87
N VAL A 98 -11.51 -1.78 8.61
CA VAL A 98 -12.81 -2.30 8.17
C VAL A 98 -12.83 -3.82 8.23
N LEU A 99 -11.75 -4.49 7.79
CA LEU A 99 -11.60 -5.94 7.91
C LEU A 99 -11.61 -6.40 9.37
N GLU A 100 -10.90 -5.68 10.25
CA GLU A 100 -10.88 -5.94 11.69
C GLU A 100 -12.28 -5.79 12.29
N ALA A 101 -12.95 -4.66 12.05
CA ALA A 101 -14.30 -4.40 12.55
C ALA A 101 -15.31 -5.46 12.09
N ALA A 102 -15.25 -5.85 10.80
CA ALA A 102 -16.12 -6.89 10.26
C ALA A 102 -15.88 -8.24 10.95
N ALA A 103 -14.63 -8.63 11.16
CA ALA A 103 -14.28 -9.88 11.85
C ALA A 103 -14.65 -9.90 13.34
N LYS A 104 -14.77 -8.72 13.99
CA LYS A 104 -15.18 -8.59 15.38
C LYS A 104 -16.70 -8.66 15.59
N GLY A 105 -17.49 -8.65 14.52
CA GLY A 105 -18.96 -8.71 14.59
C GLY A 105 -19.62 -7.35 14.80
N VAL A 106 -18.95 -6.25 14.41
CA VAL A 106 -19.57 -4.93 14.29
C VAL A 106 -20.72 -5.03 13.29
N ARG A 107 -21.86 -4.37 13.55
CA ARG A 107 -23.06 -4.49 12.70
C ARG A 107 -23.08 -3.49 11.55
N GLY A 108 -22.55 -2.29 11.78
CA GLY A 108 -22.47 -1.22 10.79
C GLY A 108 -21.15 -0.46 10.84
N ILE A 109 -20.58 -0.17 9.68
CA ILE A 109 -19.33 0.58 9.52
C ILE A 109 -19.58 1.78 8.62
N TYR A 110 -19.15 2.96 9.06
CA TYR A 110 -19.08 4.17 8.25
C TYR A 110 -17.63 4.60 8.04
N CYS A 111 -17.10 4.38 6.85
CA CYS A 111 -15.70 4.64 6.52
C CYS A 111 -15.53 5.99 5.83
N GLU A 112 -14.48 6.73 6.15
CA GLU A 112 -14.13 7.93 5.37
C GLU A 112 -13.62 7.58 3.98
N LYS A 113 -13.63 8.57 3.10
CA LYS A 113 -13.11 8.47 1.73
C LYS A 113 -11.60 8.81 1.67
N PRO A 114 -10.87 8.39 0.63
CA PRO A 114 -11.25 7.35 -0.33
C PRO A 114 -11.45 6.00 0.36
N MET A 115 -12.31 5.14 -0.19
CA MET A 115 -12.70 3.88 0.47
C MET A 115 -11.50 3.00 0.82
N ALA A 116 -10.53 2.90 -0.09
CA ALA A 116 -9.29 2.16 0.10
C ALA A 116 -8.18 2.72 -0.81
N LEU A 117 -6.99 2.11 -0.81
CA LEU A 117 -5.84 2.57 -1.61
C LEU A 117 -5.80 2.04 -3.05
N ASN A 118 -6.58 1.02 -3.37
CA ASN A 118 -6.64 0.41 -4.70
C ASN A 118 -7.93 -0.43 -4.86
N PRO A 119 -8.29 -0.84 -6.09
CA PRO A 119 -9.47 -1.66 -6.33
C PRO A 119 -9.46 -3.02 -5.61
N GLY A 120 -8.30 -3.63 -5.40
CA GLY A 120 -8.17 -4.91 -4.69
C GLY A 120 -8.58 -4.80 -3.21
N GLU A 121 -8.20 -3.72 -2.53
CA GLU A 121 -8.62 -3.45 -1.16
C GLU A 121 -10.12 -3.13 -1.06
N ILE A 122 -10.69 -2.39 -2.02
CA ILE A 122 -12.13 -2.16 -2.10
C ILE A 122 -12.88 -3.50 -2.14
N ALA A 123 -12.43 -4.43 -3.01
CA ALA A 123 -13.01 -5.77 -3.11
C ALA A 123 -12.87 -6.55 -1.79
N ARG A 124 -11.71 -6.49 -1.13
CA ARG A 124 -11.49 -7.14 0.18
C ARG A 124 -12.45 -6.62 1.24
N MET A 125 -12.62 -5.30 1.36
CA MET A 125 -13.53 -4.67 2.32
C MET A 125 -14.98 -5.10 2.08
N ARG A 126 -15.45 -5.02 0.83
CA ARG A 126 -16.80 -5.45 0.44
C ARG A 126 -17.05 -6.92 0.78
N ASN A 127 -16.13 -7.79 0.38
CA ASN A 127 -16.25 -9.23 0.60
C ASN A 127 -16.28 -9.56 2.10
N ALA A 128 -15.41 -8.96 2.91
CA ALA A 128 -15.40 -9.18 4.35
C ALA A 128 -16.69 -8.71 5.03
N CYS A 129 -17.18 -7.52 4.68
CA CYS A 129 -18.45 -7.02 5.23
C CYS A 129 -19.62 -7.90 4.81
N ALA A 130 -19.71 -8.29 3.53
CA ALA A 130 -20.74 -9.19 3.03
C ALA A 130 -20.72 -10.56 3.74
N GLN A 131 -19.55 -11.16 3.91
CA GLN A 131 -19.37 -12.46 4.58
C GLN A 131 -19.75 -12.43 6.06
N ASN A 132 -19.53 -11.30 6.73
CA ASN A 132 -19.85 -11.13 8.15
C ASN A 132 -21.23 -10.48 8.40
N GLY A 133 -22.01 -10.23 7.34
CA GLY A 133 -23.33 -9.59 7.46
C GLY A 133 -23.29 -8.13 7.94
N VAL A 134 -22.17 -7.44 7.72
CA VAL A 134 -21.92 -6.07 8.19
C VAL A 134 -22.36 -5.07 7.13
N ARG A 135 -23.09 -4.02 7.56
CA ARG A 135 -23.44 -2.89 6.70
C ARG A 135 -22.22 -1.97 6.56
N LEU A 136 -21.87 -1.61 5.33
CA LEU A 136 -20.73 -0.74 5.04
C LEU A 136 -21.22 0.44 4.21
N ALA A 137 -21.02 1.65 4.72
CA ALA A 137 -21.12 2.89 3.97
C ALA A 137 -19.77 3.60 3.95
N VAL A 138 -19.54 4.40 2.91
CA VAL A 138 -18.40 5.32 2.81
C VAL A 138 -18.92 6.76 2.75
N ALA A 139 -18.13 7.72 3.19
CA ALA A 139 -18.49 9.14 3.29
C ALA A 139 -18.72 9.84 1.93
N HIS A 140 -19.80 9.46 1.24
CA HIS A 140 -20.39 10.14 0.09
C HIS A 140 -21.75 10.75 0.46
N GLN A 141 -21.75 11.53 1.53
CA GLN A 141 -22.94 12.09 2.15
C GLN A 141 -23.72 13.09 1.28
N ARG A 142 -23.09 13.67 0.24
CA ARG A 142 -23.68 14.76 -0.54
C ARG A 142 -25.03 14.40 -1.15
N ARG A 143 -25.23 13.16 -1.59
CA ARG A 143 -26.53 12.70 -2.15
C ARG A 143 -27.69 12.77 -1.15
N MET A 144 -27.41 12.88 0.15
CA MET A 144 -28.40 13.02 1.21
C MET A 144 -28.67 14.48 1.59
N GLU A 145 -27.80 15.42 1.16
CA GLU A 145 -28.00 16.85 1.42
C GLU A 145 -29.28 17.33 0.70
N PRO A 146 -30.10 18.19 1.35
CA PRO A 146 -31.34 18.70 0.76
C PRO A 146 -31.14 19.29 -0.64
N LEU A 147 -30.01 19.98 -0.84
CA LEU A 147 -29.61 20.61 -2.09
C LEU A 147 -29.52 19.59 -3.25
N TYR A 148 -28.81 18.49 -3.06
CA TYR A 148 -28.61 17.48 -4.11
C TYR A 148 -29.80 16.54 -4.27
N ARG A 149 -30.58 16.30 -3.19
CA ARG A 149 -31.88 15.61 -3.32
C ARG A 149 -32.83 16.42 -4.19
N ARG A 150 -32.94 17.72 -3.93
CA ARG A 150 -33.77 18.62 -4.74
C ARG A 150 -33.25 18.74 -6.18
N PHE A 151 -31.93 18.77 -6.37
CA PHE A 151 -31.31 18.75 -7.69
C PHE A 151 -31.76 17.52 -8.51
N LYS A 152 -31.72 16.33 -7.89
CA LYS A 152 -32.19 15.10 -8.52
C LYS A 152 -33.70 15.13 -8.79
N GLU A 153 -34.52 15.60 -7.86
CA GLU A 153 -35.98 15.72 -8.07
C GLU A 153 -36.34 16.58 -9.28
N ILE A 154 -35.62 17.69 -9.49
CA ILE A 154 -35.83 18.56 -10.66
C ILE A 154 -35.50 17.82 -11.96
N ILE A 155 -34.40 17.05 -11.97
CA ILE A 155 -34.01 16.23 -13.13
C ILE A 155 -35.04 15.12 -13.38
N ASP A 156 -35.42 14.38 -12.34
CA ASP A 156 -36.36 13.26 -12.43
C ASP A 156 -37.78 13.72 -12.83
N SER A 157 -38.14 14.98 -12.55
CA SER A 157 -39.40 15.57 -13.01
C SER A 157 -39.49 15.78 -14.54
N GLY A 158 -38.35 15.71 -15.24
CA GLY A 158 -38.26 15.96 -16.67
C GLY A 158 -38.24 17.44 -17.06
N GLU A 159 -38.15 18.38 -16.10
CA GLU A 159 -38.14 19.83 -16.35
C GLU A 159 -37.03 20.27 -17.31
N LEU A 160 -35.87 19.61 -17.28
CA LEU A 160 -34.73 19.88 -18.17
C LEU A 160 -34.79 19.10 -19.51
N GLY A 161 -35.81 18.27 -19.72
CA GLY A 161 -35.84 17.27 -20.79
C GLY A 161 -34.75 16.20 -20.64
N PRO A 162 -34.49 15.39 -21.68
CA PRO A 162 -33.38 14.43 -21.68
C PRO A 162 -32.06 15.08 -21.28
N LEU A 163 -31.43 14.53 -20.23
CA LEU A 163 -30.14 14.97 -19.70
C LEU A 163 -29.02 14.50 -20.63
N VAL A 164 -28.10 15.41 -20.98
CA VAL A 164 -27.01 15.15 -21.93
C VAL A 164 -25.66 15.14 -21.21
N VAL A 165 -25.40 16.17 -20.38
CA VAL A 165 -24.12 16.36 -19.72
C VAL A 165 -24.32 16.72 -18.24
N LEU A 166 -23.51 16.11 -17.38
CA LEU A 166 -23.22 16.62 -16.04
C LEU A 166 -21.84 17.24 -16.04
N GLU A 167 -21.67 18.37 -15.38
CA GLU A 167 -20.35 18.97 -15.21
C GLU A 167 -20.11 19.30 -13.74
N GLY A 168 -18.91 19.09 -13.27
CA GLY A 168 -18.51 19.46 -11.92
C GLY A 168 -17.09 20.00 -11.88
N ARG A 169 -16.86 20.94 -10.97
CA ARG A 169 -15.57 21.58 -10.79
C ARG A 169 -15.19 21.56 -9.33
N VAL A 170 -13.93 21.21 -9.07
CA VAL A 170 -13.38 21.21 -7.73
C VAL A 170 -12.28 22.26 -7.65
N GLY A 171 -12.34 23.07 -6.59
CA GLY A 171 -11.44 24.20 -6.42
C GLY A 171 -9.98 23.82 -6.17
N ASP A 172 -9.12 24.84 -6.24
CA ASP A 172 -7.68 24.72 -6.06
C ASP A 172 -7.29 23.87 -4.85
N GLY A 173 -6.28 23.01 -5.05
CA GLY A 173 -5.66 22.14 -4.05
C GLY A 173 -6.59 21.09 -3.45
N TRP A 174 -7.55 20.61 -4.23
CA TRP A 174 -8.26 19.35 -4.02
C TRP A 174 -7.96 18.41 -5.19
N ASP A 175 -8.10 17.12 -4.93
CA ASP A 175 -7.76 16.05 -5.87
C ASP A 175 -8.95 15.09 -6.10
N ILE A 176 -8.72 14.13 -6.99
CA ILE A 176 -9.65 13.11 -7.43
C ILE A 176 -10.14 12.29 -6.23
N LEU A 177 -9.21 11.73 -5.46
CA LEU A 177 -9.51 10.79 -4.36
C LEU A 177 -10.13 11.49 -3.15
N SER A 178 -9.65 12.70 -2.84
CA SER A 178 -10.06 13.45 -1.65
C SER A 178 -11.41 14.12 -1.79
N TRP A 179 -11.80 14.56 -3.00
CA TRP A 179 -13.00 15.37 -3.17
C TRP A 179 -13.82 15.01 -4.42
N THR A 180 -13.18 14.78 -5.56
CA THR A 180 -13.92 14.51 -6.82
C THR A 180 -14.72 13.21 -6.77
N THR A 181 -14.35 12.27 -5.92
CA THR A 181 -15.16 11.07 -5.60
C THR A 181 -16.60 11.43 -5.20
N HIS A 182 -16.84 12.57 -4.53
CA HIS A 182 -18.20 13.05 -4.26
C HIS A 182 -18.98 13.38 -5.54
N LEU A 183 -18.32 13.93 -6.57
CA LEU A 183 -18.96 14.26 -7.84
C LEU A 183 -19.22 13.02 -8.69
N PHE A 184 -18.33 12.02 -8.64
CA PHE A 184 -18.55 10.73 -9.28
C PHE A 184 -19.78 10.04 -8.69
N ASP A 185 -19.88 10.02 -7.35
CA ASP A 185 -21.04 9.51 -6.64
C ASP A 185 -22.34 10.23 -7.03
N LEU A 186 -22.31 11.57 -7.02
CA LEU A 186 -23.47 12.39 -7.41
C LEU A 186 -23.88 12.16 -8.87
N ALA A 187 -22.94 11.99 -9.78
CA ALA A 187 -23.25 11.71 -11.18
C ALA A 187 -23.90 10.32 -11.35
N ASN A 188 -23.37 9.30 -10.67
CA ASN A 188 -23.99 7.98 -10.63
C ASN A 188 -25.43 8.05 -10.08
N PHE A 189 -25.62 8.79 -8.99
CA PHE A 189 -26.92 9.00 -8.35
C PHE A 189 -27.91 9.73 -9.25
N VAL A 190 -27.48 10.80 -9.92
CA VAL A 190 -28.32 11.59 -10.82
C VAL A 190 -28.67 10.80 -12.08
N PHE A 191 -27.70 10.15 -12.70
CA PHE A 191 -27.95 9.34 -13.90
C PHE A 191 -28.67 8.02 -13.62
N GLY A 192 -28.65 7.54 -12.37
CA GLY A 192 -29.18 6.22 -11.98
C GLY A 192 -28.45 5.07 -12.68
N ALA A 193 -27.18 5.25 -13.01
CA ALA A 193 -26.37 4.32 -13.79
C ALA A 193 -24.88 4.46 -13.43
N GLN A 194 -24.09 3.45 -13.76
CA GLN A 194 -22.63 3.51 -13.70
C GLN A 194 -22.08 3.89 -15.09
N PRO A 195 -20.94 4.58 -15.17
CA PRO A 195 -20.27 4.86 -16.44
C PRO A 195 -19.69 3.58 -17.07
N GLU A 196 -19.64 3.55 -18.40
CA GLU A 196 -19.05 2.48 -19.21
C GLU A 196 -17.53 2.64 -19.34
N SER A 197 -17.04 3.87 -19.34
CA SER A 197 -15.61 4.18 -19.46
C SER A 197 -15.24 5.56 -18.94
N VAL A 198 -13.95 5.76 -18.69
CA VAL A 198 -13.35 7.05 -18.34
C VAL A 198 -12.18 7.38 -19.27
N LEU A 199 -12.11 8.64 -19.71
CA LEU A 199 -10.95 9.23 -20.35
C LEU A 199 -10.47 10.40 -19.47
N ALA A 200 -9.21 10.43 -19.08
CA ALA A 200 -8.69 11.48 -18.21
C ALA A 200 -7.30 11.97 -18.61
N GLY A 201 -7.03 13.23 -18.28
CA GLY A 201 -5.70 13.82 -18.22
C GLY A 201 -5.47 14.41 -16.84
N ILE A 202 -4.27 14.23 -16.30
CA ILE A 202 -3.89 14.75 -14.98
C ILE A 202 -2.53 15.41 -15.06
N ASP A 203 -2.30 16.41 -14.20
CA ASP A 203 -0.98 16.96 -13.92
C ASP A 203 -0.48 16.44 -12.57
N HIS A 204 0.77 16.03 -12.49
CA HIS A 204 1.37 15.55 -11.26
C HIS A 204 2.77 16.13 -11.05
N THR A 205 2.95 16.84 -9.94
CA THR A 205 4.26 17.41 -9.54
C THR A 205 4.93 16.67 -8.38
N GLY A 206 4.41 15.48 -8.02
CA GLY A 206 4.88 14.68 -6.87
C GLY A 206 4.26 15.09 -5.53
N THR A 207 3.19 15.90 -5.57
CA THR A 207 2.41 16.29 -4.40
C THR A 207 1.86 15.07 -3.68
N ARG A 208 2.01 15.05 -2.35
CA ARG A 208 1.33 14.07 -1.48
C ARG A 208 0.36 14.77 -0.53
N ARG A 209 -0.82 14.17 -0.37
CA ARG A 209 -1.85 14.60 0.59
C ARG A 209 -2.36 13.37 1.32
N TYR A 210 -2.53 13.47 2.64
CA TYR A 210 -2.93 12.32 3.47
C TYR A 210 -2.02 11.09 3.26
N ARG A 211 -0.73 11.36 3.01
CA ARG A 211 0.33 10.38 2.68
C ARG A 211 0.18 9.66 1.33
N GLN A 212 -0.83 10.00 0.54
CA GLN A 212 -1.05 9.46 -0.80
C GLN A 212 -0.52 10.40 -1.88
N ALA A 213 -0.07 9.81 -2.99
CA ALA A 213 0.12 10.50 -4.26
C ALA A 213 -1.20 11.16 -4.70
N VAL A 214 -1.15 12.45 -5.01
CA VAL A 214 -2.32 13.20 -5.52
C VAL A 214 -1.91 14.06 -6.69
N GLU A 215 -2.78 14.12 -7.69
CA GLU A 215 -2.59 15.04 -8.81
C GLU A 215 -2.91 16.48 -8.38
N ASP A 216 -2.30 17.44 -9.05
CA ASP A 216 -2.51 18.87 -8.76
C ASP A 216 -3.74 19.39 -9.49
N GLN A 217 -3.98 18.86 -10.70
CA GLN A 217 -5.09 19.21 -11.58
C GLN A 217 -5.50 18.01 -12.43
N SER A 218 -6.75 18.00 -12.88
CA SER A 218 -7.29 16.93 -13.72
C SER A 218 -8.41 17.42 -14.62
N VAL A 219 -8.58 16.72 -15.74
CA VAL A 219 -9.76 16.75 -16.61
C VAL A 219 -10.21 15.31 -16.85
N ILE A 220 -11.47 15.03 -16.57
CA ILE A 220 -12.01 13.66 -16.51
C ILE A 220 -13.34 13.63 -17.24
N LEU A 221 -13.43 12.82 -18.29
CA LEU A 221 -14.64 12.57 -19.05
C LEU A 221 -15.12 11.15 -18.76
N LEU A 222 -16.32 11.03 -18.21
CA LEU A 222 -17.03 9.76 -18.05
C LEU A 222 -18.07 9.60 -19.14
N GLN A 223 -18.08 8.42 -19.76
CA GLN A 223 -19.12 8.03 -20.70
C GLN A 223 -20.12 7.11 -20.00
N TYR A 224 -21.40 7.49 -20.02
CA TYR A 224 -22.50 6.70 -19.47
C TYR A 224 -23.35 6.06 -20.58
N PRO A 225 -24.11 5.00 -20.25
CA PRO A 225 -25.06 4.39 -21.18
C PRO A 225 -26.06 5.41 -21.72
N GLY A 226 -26.44 5.25 -22.98
CA GLY A 226 -27.39 6.15 -23.66
C GLY A 226 -26.76 7.46 -24.14
N ASN A 227 -25.45 7.47 -24.42
CA ASN A 227 -24.71 8.64 -24.92
C ASN A 227 -24.76 9.86 -23.98
N ARG A 228 -24.84 9.62 -22.67
CA ARG A 228 -24.78 10.64 -21.61
C ARG A 228 -23.34 10.78 -21.14
N GLN A 229 -22.93 11.99 -20.76
CA GLN A 229 -21.54 12.26 -20.38
C GLN A 229 -21.46 13.00 -19.04
N ALA A 230 -20.35 12.83 -18.33
CA ALA A 230 -19.98 13.70 -17.23
C ALA A 230 -18.56 14.23 -17.38
N LEU A 231 -18.36 15.53 -17.17
CA LEU A 231 -17.06 16.19 -17.23
C LEU A 231 -16.68 16.75 -15.85
N PHE A 232 -15.53 16.34 -15.34
CA PHE A 232 -14.99 16.83 -14.07
C PHE A 232 -13.63 17.47 -14.26
N ILE A 233 -13.43 18.60 -13.59
CA ILE A 233 -12.17 19.35 -13.64
C ILE A 233 -11.73 19.69 -12.22
N THR A 234 -10.48 19.40 -11.89
CA THR A 234 -9.81 19.88 -10.67
C THR A 234 -8.71 20.88 -11.04
N GLY A 235 -8.55 21.95 -10.25
CA GLY A 235 -7.51 22.96 -10.45
C GLY A 235 -7.96 24.40 -10.13
N PRO A 236 -7.29 25.42 -10.71
CA PRO A 236 -7.55 26.85 -10.49
C PRO A 236 -9.01 27.20 -10.60
N HIS A 237 -9.55 27.77 -9.53
CA HIS A 237 -10.99 28.01 -9.42
C HIS A 237 -11.27 29.48 -9.15
N ASP A 238 -12.13 30.05 -9.99
CA ASP A 238 -12.71 31.37 -9.78
C ASP A 238 -13.82 31.31 -8.72
N ALA A 239 -14.15 32.42 -8.07
CA ALA A 239 -15.18 32.42 -7.03
C ALA A 239 -16.64 32.26 -7.57
N GLY A 240 -16.85 31.77 -8.80
CA GLY A 240 -18.13 31.88 -9.51
C GLY A 240 -18.61 30.68 -10.34
N CYS A 241 -17.80 29.62 -10.50
CA CYS A 241 -18.29 28.39 -11.12
C CYS A 241 -19.00 27.47 -10.11
N GLY A 242 -20.25 27.14 -10.42
CA GLY A 242 -21.06 26.22 -9.62
C GLY A 242 -20.41 24.84 -9.53
N LEU A 243 -20.37 24.30 -8.31
CA LEU A 243 -19.74 23.02 -7.94
C LEU A 243 -20.21 21.85 -8.82
N PHE A 244 -21.47 21.91 -9.28
CA PHE A 244 -22.13 20.88 -10.06
C PHE A 244 -23.24 21.47 -10.92
N GLN A 245 -23.36 21.04 -12.17
CA GLN A 245 -24.41 21.44 -13.09
C GLN A 245 -24.89 20.30 -14.00
N ALA A 246 -26.14 20.41 -14.42
CA ALA A 246 -26.80 19.50 -15.33
C ALA A 246 -27.31 20.26 -16.56
N VAL A 247 -26.98 19.73 -17.74
CA VAL A 247 -27.39 20.27 -19.04
C VAL A 247 -28.30 19.26 -19.72
N GLY A 248 -29.57 19.60 -19.83
CA GLY A 248 -30.58 18.86 -20.57
C GLY A 248 -30.96 19.57 -21.87
N SER A 249 -31.64 18.86 -22.76
CA SER A 249 -32.13 19.41 -24.04
C SER A 249 -33.14 20.57 -23.90
N GLY A 250 -33.73 20.76 -22.72
CA GLY A 250 -34.72 21.78 -22.41
C GLY A 250 -34.26 22.87 -21.44
N GLY A 251 -33.07 22.75 -20.85
CA GLY A 251 -32.58 23.73 -19.86
C GLY A 251 -31.31 23.30 -19.12
N VAL A 252 -30.86 24.17 -18.22
CA VAL A 252 -29.68 23.99 -17.38
C VAL A 252 -30.08 24.14 -15.91
N LEU A 253 -29.56 23.27 -15.05
CA LEU A 253 -29.68 23.36 -13.61
C LEU A 253 -28.28 23.45 -13.00
N ARG A 254 -28.03 24.42 -12.13
CA ARG A 254 -26.72 24.67 -11.51
C ARG A 254 -26.84 24.82 -10.01
N VAL A 255 -25.85 24.28 -9.30
CA VAL A 255 -25.61 24.53 -7.88
C VAL A 255 -24.76 25.79 -7.70
N ASP A 256 -25.22 26.74 -6.88
CA ASP A 256 -24.51 27.97 -6.52
C ASP A 256 -24.60 28.23 -5.01
N GLY A 257 -23.57 27.80 -4.26
CA GLY A 257 -23.62 27.79 -2.80
C GLY A 257 -24.79 26.94 -2.28
N SER A 258 -25.69 27.56 -1.51
CA SER A 258 -26.94 26.95 -1.03
C SER A 258 -28.11 27.04 -2.02
N HIS A 259 -27.88 27.54 -3.24
CA HIS A 259 -28.94 27.78 -4.21
C HIS A 259 -28.91 26.78 -5.38
N LEU A 260 -30.09 26.44 -5.88
CA LEU A 260 -30.30 25.79 -7.17
C LEU A 260 -30.85 26.81 -8.15
N ARG A 261 -30.11 27.07 -9.22
CA ARG A 261 -30.54 27.93 -10.32
C ARG A 261 -30.96 27.07 -11.50
N VAL A 262 -32.23 27.17 -11.89
CA VAL A 262 -32.80 26.50 -13.06
C VAL A 262 -33.07 27.54 -14.14
N VAL A 263 -32.53 27.29 -15.33
CA VAL A 263 -32.79 28.07 -16.54
C VAL A 263 -33.40 27.13 -17.56
N GLY A 264 -34.72 27.21 -17.74
CA GLY A 264 -35.47 26.38 -18.68
C GLY A 264 -36.32 27.22 -19.64
N ARG A 265 -37.14 26.54 -20.44
CA ARG A 265 -38.07 27.20 -21.38
C ARG A 265 -39.06 28.15 -20.70
N ASN A 266 -39.36 27.93 -19.42
CA ASN A 266 -40.31 28.72 -18.63
C ASN A 266 -39.65 29.92 -17.93
N GLY A 267 -38.38 30.22 -18.24
CA GLY A 267 -37.61 31.29 -17.62
C GLY A 267 -36.61 30.77 -16.58
N GLU A 268 -36.13 31.69 -15.76
CA GLU A 268 -35.17 31.42 -14.70
C GLU A 268 -35.86 31.38 -13.32
N ARG A 269 -35.47 30.42 -12.48
CA ARG A 269 -35.86 30.35 -11.08
C ARG A 269 -34.68 29.95 -10.20
N VAL A 270 -34.68 30.44 -8.97
CA VAL A 270 -33.68 30.12 -7.95
C VAL A 270 -34.39 29.58 -6.72
N GLU A 271 -33.95 28.43 -6.22
CA GLU A 271 -34.40 27.85 -4.95
C GLU A 271 -33.25 27.87 -3.94
N GLU A 272 -33.46 28.35 -2.72
CA GLU A 272 -32.49 28.23 -1.63
C GLU A 272 -32.80 26.99 -0.78
N LEU A 273 -31.79 26.15 -0.55
CA LEU A 273 -31.88 24.93 0.24
C LEU A 273 -30.88 25.01 1.39
N VAL A 274 -31.39 25.07 2.60
CA VAL A 274 -30.59 25.19 3.82
C VAL A 274 -30.53 23.84 4.54
N GLN A 275 -29.33 23.44 4.95
CA GLN A 275 -29.13 22.30 5.82
C GLN A 275 -29.23 22.73 7.29
N HIS A 276 -30.18 22.14 8.03
CA HIS A 276 -30.46 22.51 9.43
C HIS A 276 -29.88 21.55 10.47
N GLU A 277 -29.34 20.40 10.05
CA GLU A 277 -28.69 19.41 10.93
C GLU A 277 -27.22 19.21 10.55
N PRO A 278 -26.36 18.71 11.47
CA PRO A 278 -24.97 18.40 11.15
C PRO A 278 -24.84 17.52 9.90
N PHE A 279 -23.83 17.77 9.07
CA PHE A 279 -23.70 17.10 7.76
C PHE A 279 -23.53 15.59 7.82
N MET A 280 -23.06 15.07 8.96
CA MET A 280 -22.96 13.62 9.19
C MET A 280 -24.20 12.99 9.81
N ALA A 281 -25.21 13.77 10.21
CA ALA A 281 -26.44 13.21 10.78
C ALA A 281 -27.25 12.39 9.75
N PRO A 282 -27.52 12.87 8.51
CA PRO A 282 -28.22 12.07 7.51
C PRO A 282 -27.57 10.71 7.20
N PRO A 283 -26.26 10.61 6.90
CA PRO A 283 -25.66 9.30 6.59
C PRO A 283 -25.56 8.37 7.80
N ILE A 284 -25.37 8.89 9.01
CA ILE A 284 -25.41 8.07 10.22
C ILE A 284 -26.81 7.51 10.46
N ARG A 285 -27.84 8.34 10.25
CA ARG A 285 -29.25 7.91 10.34
C ARG A 285 -29.56 6.80 9.34
N ASP A 286 -29.07 6.93 8.10
CA ASP A 286 -29.22 5.92 7.05
C ASP A 286 -28.54 4.59 7.43
N LEU A 287 -27.31 4.64 7.94
CA LEU A 287 -26.60 3.45 8.41
C LEU A 287 -27.34 2.76 9.58
N ILE A 288 -27.80 3.52 10.57
CA ILE A 288 -28.58 2.99 11.70
C ILE A 288 -29.84 2.30 11.20
N ALA A 289 -30.61 2.95 10.33
CA ALA A 289 -31.82 2.39 9.75
C ALA A 289 -31.54 1.10 8.97
N ALA A 290 -30.46 1.04 8.20
CA ALA A 290 -30.07 -0.16 7.46
C ALA A 290 -29.64 -1.32 8.37
N VAL A 291 -29.00 -1.01 9.51
CA VAL A 291 -28.63 -2.00 10.54
C VAL A 291 -29.85 -2.52 11.32
N GLU A 292 -30.87 -1.68 11.53
CA GLU A 292 -32.09 -2.06 12.26
C GLU A 292 -33.08 -2.83 11.41
N THR A 293 -33.29 -2.38 10.18
CA THR A 293 -34.37 -2.86 9.31
C THR A 293 -33.88 -3.86 8.26
N GLY A 294 -32.57 -3.89 8.00
CA GLY A 294 -31.98 -4.61 6.89
C GLY A 294 -32.21 -3.96 5.52
N ALA A 295 -32.87 -2.80 5.46
CA ALA A 295 -33.13 -2.08 4.21
C ALA A 295 -31.82 -1.66 3.50
N PRO A 296 -31.85 -1.46 2.17
CA PRO A 296 -30.74 -0.88 1.43
C PRO A 296 -30.41 0.52 1.96
N GLN A 297 -29.12 0.84 2.00
CA GLN A 297 -28.63 2.18 2.32
C GLN A 297 -28.84 3.10 1.11
N ALA A 298 -29.05 4.39 1.34
CA ALA A 298 -29.14 5.36 0.25
C ALA A 298 -27.79 5.58 -0.46
N CYS A 299 -26.67 5.27 0.21
CA CYS A 299 -25.34 5.12 -0.38
C CYS A 299 -24.71 3.86 0.22
N ASP A 300 -24.76 2.75 -0.52
CA ASP A 300 -24.21 1.48 -0.03
C ASP A 300 -22.74 1.30 -0.43
N ALA A 301 -22.16 0.15 -0.03
CA ALA A 301 -20.78 -0.18 -0.34
C ALA A 301 -20.50 -0.29 -1.86
N GLU A 302 -21.49 -0.62 -2.69
CA GLU A 302 -21.34 -0.70 -4.15
C GLU A 302 -21.22 0.69 -4.76
N ASP A 303 -22.13 1.60 -4.37
CA ASP A 303 -22.11 3.00 -4.81
C ASP A 303 -20.75 3.66 -4.48
N CYS A 304 -20.30 3.46 -3.26
CA CYS A 304 -19.04 4.00 -2.75
C CYS A 304 -17.81 3.41 -3.44
N ALA A 305 -17.83 2.08 -3.65
CA ALA A 305 -16.78 1.38 -4.38
C ALA A 305 -16.67 1.88 -5.82
N ALA A 306 -17.81 2.14 -6.47
CA ALA A 306 -17.83 2.62 -7.84
C ALA A 306 -17.19 4.01 -7.99
N ALA A 307 -17.51 4.96 -7.10
CA ALA A 307 -16.89 6.29 -7.12
C ALA A 307 -15.37 6.22 -6.94
N THR A 308 -14.89 5.39 -6.00
CA THR A 308 -13.44 5.21 -5.80
C THR A 308 -12.80 4.43 -6.96
N ALA A 309 -13.50 3.48 -7.57
CA ALA A 309 -13.02 2.76 -8.76
C ALA A 309 -12.90 3.68 -9.99
N ILE A 310 -13.83 4.63 -10.17
CA ILE A 310 -13.76 5.67 -11.20
C ILE A 310 -12.49 6.51 -11.02
N ALA A 311 -12.15 6.89 -9.77
CA ALA A 311 -10.93 7.63 -9.47
C ALA A 311 -9.67 6.89 -9.95
N TYR A 312 -9.53 5.61 -9.60
CA TYR A 312 -8.38 4.82 -10.06
C TYR A 312 -8.37 4.60 -11.56
N ALA A 313 -9.53 4.38 -12.19
CA ALA A 313 -9.61 4.27 -13.64
C ALA A 313 -9.25 5.59 -14.35
N ALA A 314 -9.55 6.74 -13.75
CA ALA A 314 -9.10 8.04 -14.26
C ALA A 314 -7.58 8.17 -14.20
N HIS A 315 -6.95 7.77 -13.09
CA HIS A 315 -5.49 7.72 -12.98
C HIS A 315 -4.86 6.78 -14.01
N GLU A 316 -5.44 5.60 -14.22
CA GLU A 316 -4.99 4.64 -15.24
C GLU A 316 -5.16 5.18 -16.66
N SER A 317 -6.27 5.87 -16.92
CA SER A 317 -6.52 6.50 -18.21
C SER A 317 -5.47 7.55 -18.53
N ALA A 318 -5.12 8.38 -17.55
CA ALA A 318 -4.05 9.36 -17.70
C ALA A 318 -2.68 8.71 -17.89
N ARG A 319 -2.38 7.62 -17.17
CA ARG A 319 -1.13 6.86 -17.33
C ARG A 319 -0.98 6.23 -18.71
N THR A 320 -2.06 5.66 -19.24
CA THR A 320 -2.03 4.88 -20.49
C THR A 320 -2.41 5.68 -21.72
N LEU A 321 -2.89 6.91 -21.54
CA LEU A 321 -3.41 7.80 -22.59
C LEU A 321 -4.55 7.16 -23.39
N ARG A 322 -5.39 6.36 -22.72
CA ARG A 322 -6.50 5.61 -23.33
C ARG A 322 -7.74 5.66 -22.45
N ALA A 323 -8.90 5.48 -23.06
CA ALA A 323 -10.13 5.26 -22.29
C ALA A 323 -10.04 3.93 -21.54
N VAL A 324 -10.38 3.95 -20.25
CA VAL A 324 -10.39 2.76 -19.39
C VAL A 324 -11.84 2.31 -19.19
N PRO A 325 -12.17 1.05 -19.51
CA PRO A 325 -13.51 0.52 -19.26
C PRO A 325 -13.76 0.37 -17.76
N LEU A 326 -15.03 0.51 -17.35
CA LEU A 326 -15.47 0.36 -15.97
C LEU A 326 -16.41 -0.85 -15.82
N PRO A 327 -16.31 -1.62 -14.71
CA PRO A 327 -15.33 -1.49 -13.62
C PRO A 327 -13.89 -1.82 -14.07
N PRO A 328 -12.86 -1.26 -13.40
CA PRO A 328 -11.47 -1.48 -13.79
C PRO A 328 -11.07 -2.95 -13.56
N SER A 329 -10.18 -3.45 -14.43
CA SER A 329 -9.69 -4.85 -14.41
C SER A 329 -8.34 -5.03 -13.71
N PHE A 330 -7.86 -4.00 -13.01
CA PHE A 330 -6.57 -3.98 -12.29
C PHE A 330 -6.77 -3.79 -10.78
N ASP A 331 -5.75 -4.12 -10.00
CA ASP A 331 -5.74 -4.08 -8.54
C ASP A 331 -4.65 -3.18 -7.92
N PHE A 332 -3.92 -2.41 -8.73
CA PHE A 332 -2.89 -1.47 -8.29
C PHE A 332 -3.41 -0.01 -8.23
N ALA A 333 -2.58 0.90 -7.67
CA ALA A 333 -2.84 2.35 -7.62
C ALA A 333 -2.03 3.08 -8.72
N PRO A 334 -2.64 3.47 -9.86
CA PRO A 334 -1.88 3.94 -11.03
C PRO A 334 -1.14 5.25 -10.79
N LEU A 335 -1.72 6.19 -10.03
CA LEU A 335 -1.06 7.46 -9.75
C LEU A 335 0.17 7.29 -8.86
N GLU A 336 0.10 6.38 -7.87
CA GLU A 336 1.28 6.02 -7.07
C GLU A 336 2.38 5.48 -7.98
N LEU A 337 2.06 4.63 -8.97
CA LEU A 337 3.05 4.11 -9.94
C LEU A 337 3.67 5.20 -10.84
N VAL A 338 2.91 6.23 -11.20
CA VAL A 338 3.35 7.30 -12.11
C VAL A 338 4.08 8.42 -11.38
N GLN A 339 3.63 8.77 -10.18
CA GLN A 339 4.31 9.73 -9.30
C GLN A 339 5.50 9.11 -8.58
N SER A 340 5.50 7.78 -8.42
CA SER A 340 6.74 7.07 -8.15
C SER A 340 7.59 7.10 -9.42
N THR A 341 8.51 8.07 -9.49
CA THR A 341 9.86 7.64 -9.87
C THR A 341 10.24 6.55 -8.85
N PRO A 342 10.76 5.35 -9.23
CA PRO A 342 11.21 4.40 -8.23
C PRO A 342 12.36 5.05 -7.44
N ARG A 343 12.03 5.65 -6.31
CA ARG A 343 12.97 6.07 -5.29
C ARG A 343 12.40 5.60 -3.97
N ALA A 344 12.87 4.43 -3.53
CA ALA A 344 13.21 4.36 -2.13
C ALA A 344 14.15 5.54 -1.89
N TRP A 345 13.80 6.46 -1.00
CA TRP A 345 14.83 7.31 -0.41
C TRP A 345 15.83 6.35 0.22
N LEU A 346 16.93 6.10 -0.49
CA LEU A 346 18.06 5.40 0.05
C LEU A 346 18.79 6.46 0.86
N PRO A 347 18.75 6.41 2.20
CA PRO A 347 19.62 7.28 2.99
C PRO A 347 21.04 7.11 2.47
N ASP A 348 21.79 8.20 2.36
CA ASP A 348 23.19 8.12 1.94
C ASP A 348 23.93 7.02 2.69
N GLY A 349 24.52 6.12 1.91
CA GLY A 349 25.16 4.92 2.39
C GLY A 349 24.19 3.83 2.82
N ALA A 350 23.02 3.67 2.21
CA ALA A 350 22.09 2.57 2.50
C ALA A 350 22.77 1.20 2.34
N ILE A 351 22.25 0.19 3.06
CA ILE A 351 22.59 -1.22 2.83
C ILE A 351 21.50 -1.78 1.91
N VAL A 352 21.89 -2.31 0.75
CA VAL A 352 20.96 -2.92 -0.20
C VAL A 352 21.09 -4.44 -0.12
N LEU A 353 19.97 -5.14 0.04
CA LEU A 353 19.87 -6.59 -0.03
C LEU A 353 19.11 -6.98 -1.31
N TYR A 354 19.85 -7.42 -2.33
CA TYR A 354 19.29 -7.99 -3.55
C TYR A 354 19.02 -9.48 -3.33
N ALA A 355 17.75 -9.83 -3.10
CA ALA A 355 17.38 -11.16 -2.65
C ALA A 355 16.05 -11.67 -3.21
N ASP A 356 16.00 -12.94 -3.61
CA ASP A 356 14.72 -13.59 -3.97
C ASP A 356 13.92 -14.03 -2.72
N SER A 357 12.64 -14.37 -2.93
CA SER A 357 11.74 -14.84 -1.88
C SER A 357 11.83 -16.36 -1.62
N HIS A 358 12.72 -17.08 -2.31
CA HIS A 358 12.79 -18.53 -2.20
C HIS A 358 13.40 -18.96 -0.84
N PHE A 359 12.80 -20.00 -0.25
CA PHE A 359 13.16 -20.66 1.03
C PHE A 359 12.74 -20.02 2.37
N GLY A 360 11.44 -20.16 2.71
CA GLY A 360 10.94 -20.31 4.10
C GLY A 360 11.35 -19.22 5.12
N SER A 361 11.06 -19.48 6.40
CA SER A 361 11.15 -18.50 7.50
C SER A 361 12.56 -18.04 7.90
N GLY A 362 13.58 -18.20 7.04
CA GLY A 362 14.98 -17.87 7.30
C GLY A 362 15.77 -17.30 6.11
N GLY A 363 15.14 -17.10 4.94
CA GLY A 363 15.76 -16.53 3.74
C GLY A 363 15.91 -15.00 3.83
N ARG A 364 15.25 -14.28 2.93
CA ARG A 364 15.31 -12.82 2.80
C ARG A 364 14.99 -12.06 4.09
N GLU A 365 13.91 -12.42 4.77
CA GLU A 365 13.47 -11.74 6.00
C GLU A 365 14.43 -12.03 7.17
N GLY A 366 14.99 -13.24 7.24
CA GLY A 366 16.00 -13.61 8.23
C GLY A 366 17.30 -12.84 8.03
N ILE A 367 17.77 -12.71 6.79
CA ILE A 367 18.95 -11.92 6.43
C ILE A 367 18.71 -10.44 6.73
N ALA A 368 17.55 -9.89 6.37
CA ALA A 368 17.21 -8.50 6.66
C ALA A 368 17.20 -8.20 8.17
N GLN A 369 16.64 -9.12 8.97
CA GLN A 369 16.65 -9.02 10.43
C GLN A 369 18.07 -9.15 11.02
N ALA A 370 18.91 -10.02 10.45
CA ALA A 370 20.30 -10.17 10.88
C ALA A 370 21.11 -8.91 10.60
N ILE A 371 20.96 -8.31 9.41
CA ILE A 371 21.59 -7.04 9.05
C ILE A 371 21.15 -5.93 10.01
N ARG A 372 19.85 -5.83 10.28
CA ARG A 372 19.29 -4.89 11.26
C ARG A 372 19.93 -5.04 12.63
N THR A 373 20.05 -6.27 13.11
CA THR A 373 20.65 -6.58 14.41
C THR A 373 22.14 -6.25 14.45
N ALA A 374 22.88 -6.55 13.37
CA ALA A 374 24.32 -6.36 13.27
C ALA A 374 24.74 -4.89 13.10
N THR A 375 23.99 -4.14 12.30
CA THR A 375 24.37 -2.80 11.84
C THR A 375 23.57 -1.70 12.51
N GLY A 376 22.45 -2.04 13.17
CA GLY A 376 21.47 -1.07 13.66
C GLY A 376 20.69 -0.38 12.54
N ARG A 377 20.79 -0.86 11.29
CA ARG A 377 20.19 -0.24 10.10
C ARG A 377 19.34 -1.23 9.34
N ASP A 378 18.23 -0.75 8.82
CA ASP A 378 17.32 -1.54 8.00
C ASP A 378 17.84 -1.61 6.57
N PRO A 379 18.10 -2.81 6.02
CA PRO A 379 18.48 -2.92 4.62
C PRO A 379 17.27 -2.63 3.73
N VAL A 380 17.54 -1.99 2.58
CA VAL A 380 16.57 -1.89 1.48
C VAL A 380 16.61 -3.20 0.71
N VAL A 381 15.48 -3.90 0.71
CA VAL A 381 15.35 -5.21 0.07
C VAL A 381 14.83 -5.03 -1.35
N VAL A 382 15.58 -5.52 -2.32
CA VAL A 382 15.19 -5.55 -3.74
C VAL A 382 14.92 -7.00 -4.11
N ASP A 383 13.70 -7.28 -4.60
CA ASP A 383 13.31 -8.64 -4.97
C ASP A 383 13.97 -9.07 -6.28
N ALA A 384 14.97 -9.94 -6.15
CA ALA A 384 15.76 -10.40 -7.28
C ALA A 384 14.98 -11.31 -8.25
N ALA A 385 13.80 -11.81 -7.85
CA ALA A 385 12.97 -12.63 -8.73
C ALA A 385 12.11 -11.81 -9.70
N THR A 386 11.77 -10.57 -9.33
CA THR A 386 10.80 -9.74 -10.07
C THR A 386 11.39 -8.44 -10.60
N SER A 387 12.56 -8.03 -10.12
CA SER A 387 13.12 -6.71 -10.40
C SER A 387 14.60 -6.80 -10.76
N PRO A 388 15.04 -6.14 -11.85
CA PRO A 388 16.47 -6.00 -12.14
C PRO A 388 17.14 -5.11 -11.08
N LEU A 389 18.46 -5.23 -10.97
CA LEU A 389 19.24 -4.35 -10.09
C LEU A 389 19.41 -2.97 -10.75
N ASP A 390 18.63 -1.99 -10.30
CA ASP A 390 18.61 -0.63 -10.83
C ASP A 390 19.91 0.13 -10.47
N PRO A 391 20.66 0.67 -11.44
CA PRO A 391 21.84 1.50 -11.19
C PRO A 391 21.58 2.70 -10.26
N GLU A 392 20.38 3.31 -10.28
CA GLU A 392 20.06 4.44 -9.40
C GLU A 392 19.96 4.01 -7.92
N ILE A 393 19.52 2.78 -7.66
CA ILE A 393 19.51 2.19 -6.30
C ILE A 393 20.96 2.02 -5.78
N LEU A 394 21.91 1.81 -6.67
CA LEU A 394 23.31 1.59 -6.32
C LEU A 394 24.09 2.90 -6.09
N GLU A 395 23.64 4.03 -6.63
CA GLU A 395 24.35 5.30 -6.42
C GLU A 395 24.40 5.68 -4.93
N ALA A 396 23.27 5.57 -4.23
CA ALA A 396 23.13 5.93 -2.82
C ALA A 396 23.53 4.82 -1.82
N ALA A 397 23.82 3.61 -2.30
CA ALA A 397 24.20 2.48 -1.44
C ALA A 397 25.69 2.53 -1.04
N SER A 398 25.98 2.15 0.22
CA SER A 398 27.35 1.93 0.72
C SER A 398 27.75 0.45 0.80
N LEU A 399 26.78 -0.46 0.74
CA LEU A 399 26.99 -1.90 0.79
C LEU A 399 25.89 -2.59 -0.01
N LEU A 400 26.29 -3.51 -0.88
CA LEU A 400 25.38 -4.39 -1.62
C LEU A 400 25.55 -5.83 -1.14
N LEU A 401 24.44 -6.51 -0.88
CA LEU A 401 24.39 -7.92 -0.48
C LEU A 401 23.56 -8.72 -1.47
N ILE A 402 24.03 -9.89 -1.90
CA ILE A 402 23.35 -10.75 -2.87
C ILE A 402 22.97 -12.09 -2.21
N TYR A 403 21.69 -12.44 -2.31
CA TYR A 403 21.14 -13.75 -1.96
C TYR A 403 20.15 -14.20 -3.03
N HIS A 404 20.60 -14.96 -4.03
CA HIS A 404 19.79 -15.22 -5.21
C HIS A 404 20.07 -16.60 -5.82
N THR A 405 19.10 -17.17 -6.56
CA THR A 405 19.17 -18.54 -7.09
C THR A 405 18.92 -18.69 -8.59
N GLN A 406 18.61 -17.64 -9.36
CA GLN A 406 18.38 -17.80 -10.80
C GLN A 406 19.68 -18.06 -11.60
N PRO A 407 19.58 -18.82 -12.71
CA PRO A 407 20.75 -19.25 -13.47
C PRO A 407 21.41 -18.15 -14.30
N ASP A 408 20.70 -17.07 -14.67
CA ASP A 408 21.26 -16.02 -15.52
C ASP A 408 20.72 -14.63 -15.13
N PRO A 409 21.59 -13.61 -15.00
CA PRO A 409 21.15 -12.24 -14.78
C PRO A 409 20.71 -11.61 -16.10
N ASP A 410 19.72 -10.72 -16.05
CA ASP A 410 19.40 -9.83 -17.16
C ASP A 410 20.54 -8.84 -17.45
N ALA A 411 20.47 -8.16 -18.60
CA ALA A 411 21.52 -7.24 -19.04
C ALA A 411 21.72 -6.03 -18.10
N VAL A 412 20.65 -5.54 -17.48
CA VAL A 412 20.69 -4.39 -16.56
C VAL A 412 21.39 -4.81 -15.28
N THR A 413 20.98 -5.94 -14.69
CA THR A 413 21.59 -6.51 -13.48
C THR A 413 23.07 -6.82 -13.70
N ARG A 414 23.43 -7.35 -14.87
CA ARG A 414 24.83 -7.65 -15.25
C ARG A 414 25.70 -6.39 -15.29
N ASP A 415 25.22 -5.34 -15.94
CA ASP A 415 25.93 -4.06 -16.07
C ASP A 415 26.04 -3.35 -14.71
N ALA A 416 24.95 -3.30 -13.94
CA ALA A 416 24.92 -2.69 -12.61
C ALA A 416 25.91 -3.34 -11.63
N LEU A 417 25.95 -4.68 -11.58
CA LEU A 417 26.87 -5.42 -10.73
C LEU A 417 28.33 -5.25 -11.15
N THR A 418 28.62 -5.25 -12.45
CA THR A 418 29.98 -5.00 -12.96
C THR A 418 30.48 -3.63 -12.51
N ARG A 419 29.69 -2.58 -12.74
CA ARG A 419 30.02 -1.21 -12.31
C ARG A 419 30.19 -1.10 -10.80
N TRP A 420 29.37 -1.81 -10.02
CA TRP A 420 29.50 -1.84 -8.55
C TRP A 420 30.86 -2.38 -8.12
N VAL A 421 31.26 -3.54 -8.65
CA VAL A 421 32.54 -4.17 -8.32
C VAL A 421 33.71 -3.28 -8.76
N GLU A 422 33.65 -2.73 -9.97
CA GLU A 422 34.66 -1.82 -10.52
C GLU A 422 34.78 -0.51 -9.74
N SER A 423 33.68 -0.03 -9.12
CA SER A 423 33.70 1.16 -8.27
C SER A 423 34.49 0.97 -6.97
N GLY A 424 34.85 -0.28 -6.63
CA GLY A 424 35.53 -0.61 -5.37
C GLY A 424 34.61 -0.57 -4.14
N LYS A 425 33.31 -0.31 -4.32
CA LYS A 425 32.32 -0.37 -3.22
C LYS A 425 32.20 -1.80 -2.67
N PRO A 426 31.92 -1.97 -1.36
CA PRO A 426 31.79 -3.28 -0.73
C PRO A 426 30.64 -4.13 -1.31
N LEU A 427 30.91 -5.39 -1.63
CA LEU A 427 29.94 -6.39 -2.09
C LEU A 427 30.00 -7.65 -1.21
N GLY A 428 28.87 -8.09 -0.68
CA GLY A 428 28.74 -9.36 0.04
C GLY A 428 27.94 -10.39 -0.77
N ILE A 429 28.51 -11.57 -1.02
CA ILE A 429 27.84 -12.69 -1.69
C ILE A 429 27.55 -13.78 -0.66
N LEU A 430 26.27 -14.14 -0.49
CA LEU A 430 25.80 -15.06 0.55
C LEU A 430 25.45 -16.43 -0.06
N HIS A 431 25.50 -17.50 0.74
CA HIS A 431 25.21 -18.92 0.41
C HIS A 431 24.54 -19.24 -0.94
N ALA A 432 23.31 -18.77 -1.14
CA ALA A 432 22.53 -19.05 -2.36
C ALA A 432 23.13 -18.36 -3.60
N GLY A 433 23.67 -17.14 -3.42
CA GLY A 433 24.38 -16.39 -4.45
C GLY A 433 25.61 -17.11 -4.99
N LEU A 434 26.25 -18.02 -4.26
CA LEU A 434 27.40 -18.78 -4.77
C LEU A 434 27.07 -19.60 -6.03
N GLY A 435 25.82 -20.09 -6.11
CA GLY A 435 25.30 -20.83 -7.26
C GLY A 435 24.58 -19.94 -8.27
N ALA A 436 24.47 -18.64 -8.02
CA ALA A 436 23.88 -17.70 -8.95
C ALA A 436 24.79 -17.49 -10.17
N TYR A 437 24.16 -17.24 -11.31
CA TYR A 437 24.85 -16.87 -12.55
C TYR A 437 26.00 -17.81 -12.97
N PRO A 438 25.83 -19.15 -12.96
CA PRO A 438 26.89 -20.12 -13.25
C PRO A 438 27.55 -19.95 -14.62
N GLN A 439 26.86 -19.35 -15.58
CA GLN A 439 27.38 -19.07 -16.91
C GLN A 439 28.17 -17.75 -17.01
N TRP A 440 28.12 -16.92 -15.97
CA TRP A 440 28.79 -15.62 -15.95
C TRP A 440 30.23 -15.76 -15.41
N GLN A 441 31.21 -15.63 -16.29
CA GLN A 441 32.63 -15.85 -15.93
C GLN A 441 33.14 -14.82 -14.91
N GLU A 442 32.85 -13.54 -15.11
CA GLU A 442 33.31 -12.45 -14.24
C GLU A 442 32.74 -12.61 -12.82
N TYR A 443 31.46 -12.95 -12.69
CA TYR A 443 30.84 -13.25 -11.40
C TYR A 443 31.55 -14.38 -10.65
N ARG A 444 31.90 -15.46 -11.36
CA ARG A 444 32.68 -16.56 -10.78
C ARG A 444 34.08 -16.13 -10.38
N GLU A 445 34.70 -15.21 -11.12
CA GLU A 445 36.00 -14.65 -10.75
C GLU A 445 35.91 -13.77 -9.50
N TRP A 446 34.85 -12.98 -9.32
CA TRP A 446 34.59 -12.21 -8.09
C TRP A 446 34.42 -13.12 -6.87
N CYS A 447 33.67 -14.21 -7.01
CA CYS A 447 33.49 -15.21 -5.96
C CYS A 447 34.77 -16.00 -5.65
N GLY A 448 35.73 -16.01 -6.59
CA GLY A 448 36.83 -16.96 -6.66
C GLY A 448 36.46 -18.20 -7.50
N ARG A 449 37.39 -18.69 -8.33
CA ARG A 449 37.21 -19.85 -9.22
C ARG A 449 37.14 -21.15 -8.43
N VAL A 450 36.01 -21.46 -7.80
CA VAL A 450 35.98 -22.60 -6.87
C VAL A 450 34.72 -23.47 -6.93
N TRP A 451 33.89 -23.51 -8.00
CA TRP A 451 32.60 -24.25 -7.86
C TRP A 451 32.20 -25.10 -9.06
N SER A 452 31.87 -26.38 -8.80
CA SER A 452 31.01 -27.19 -9.69
C SER A 452 30.06 -28.08 -8.89
N TRP A 453 28.81 -28.22 -9.36
CA TRP A 453 27.82 -29.18 -8.83
C TRP A 453 28.03 -30.53 -9.50
N GLY A 454 28.36 -31.58 -8.75
CA GLY A 454 28.53 -32.92 -9.34
C GLY A 454 28.65 -34.05 -8.32
N GLY A 455 27.83 -35.09 -8.48
CA GLY A 455 27.89 -36.31 -7.66
C GLY A 455 26.88 -37.42 -8.01
N ALA A 456 25.68 -37.10 -8.47
CA ALA A 456 24.71 -38.09 -8.97
C ALA A 456 24.44 -37.83 -10.46
N GLN A 457 24.29 -38.90 -11.24
CA GLN A 457 23.66 -38.85 -12.56
C GLN A 457 22.23 -39.38 -12.40
N PRO A 458 21.19 -38.61 -12.77
CA PRO A 458 21.26 -37.23 -13.27
C PRO A 458 21.70 -36.24 -12.17
N PRO A 459 22.32 -35.10 -12.54
CA PRO A 459 22.66 -34.05 -11.58
C PRO A 459 21.39 -33.62 -10.83
N SER A 460 21.44 -33.66 -9.50
CA SER A 460 20.35 -33.19 -8.67
C SER A 460 20.00 -31.75 -9.01
N GLU A 461 18.71 -31.48 -9.25
CA GLU A 461 18.17 -30.12 -9.37
C GLU A 461 17.79 -29.54 -8.00
N HIS A 462 18.09 -30.23 -6.89
CA HIS A 462 17.48 -29.93 -5.58
C HIS A 462 18.50 -29.95 -4.41
N PRO A 463 18.46 -28.96 -3.49
CA PRO A 463 19.37 -28.82 -2.35
C PRO A 463 19.02 -29.76 -1.18
N TRP A 464 18.67 -31.00 -1.46
CA TRP A 464 18.36 -32.01 -0.43
C TRP A 464 19.01 -33.37 -0.71
N GLU A 465 19.92 -33.42 -1.69
CA GLU A 465 20.73 -34.61 -1.96
C GLU A 465 22.12 -34.49 -1.30
N PRO A 466 22.65 -35.59 -0.73
CA PRO A 466 23.99 -35.61 -0.15
C PRO A 466 25.07 -35.26 -1.18
N CYS A 467 25.90 -34.25 -0.87
CA CYS A 467 27.04 -33.84 -1.69
C CYS A 467 28.35 -34.30 -1.04
N ARG A 468 29.26 -34.91 -1.82
CA ARG A 468 30.61 -35.27 -1.37
C ARG A 468 31.60 -34.16 -1.72
N LEU A 469 32.28 -33.61 -0.72
CA LEU A 469 33.37 -32.64 -0.89
C LEU A 469 34.67 -33.36 -1.29
N GLU A 470 35.34 -32.90 -2.34
CA GLU A 470 36.67 -33.36 -2.74
C GLU A 470 37.54 -32.15 -3.11
N LEU A 471 38.80 -32.14 -2.67
CA LEU A 471 39.75 -31.04 -2.87
C LEU A 471 40.58 -31.27 -4.15
N VAL A 472 40.75 -30.24 -4.98
CA VAL A 472 41.59 -30.29 -6.20
C VAL A 472 42.68 -29.21 -6.13
N GLY A 473 43.93 -29.60 -5.87
CA GLY A 473 45.12 -28.74 -5.85
C GLY A 473 45.92 -28.78 -4.53
N ASP A 474 47.18 -28.32 -4.56
CA ASP A 474 48.08 -28.25 -3.40
C ASP A 474 47.83 -26.97 -2.58
N LEU A 475 46.77 -26.97 -1.77
CA LEU A 475 46.64 -26.03 -0.64
C LEU A 475 47.21 -26.66 0.63
N PRO A 476 47.83 -25.88 1.52
CA PRO A 476 48.21 -26.34 2.86
C PRO A 476 46.97 -26.36 3.77
N LEU A 477 46.01 -27.22 3.48
CA LEU A 477 44.85 -27.48 4.34
C LEU A 477 44.92 -28.95 4.80
N ALA A 478 44.87 -29.18 6.11
CA ALA A 478 45.22 -30.45 6.75
C ALA A 478 44.20 -31.60 6.59
N TRP A 479 43.21 -31.48 5.71
CA TRP A 479 42.05 -32.38 5.69
C TRP A 479 41.84 -32.93 4.27
N ARG A 480 42.11 -34.23 4.07
CA ARG A 480 41.98 -34.90 2.77
C ARG A 480 40.70 -35.70 2.56
N GLU A 481 39.91 -36.00 3.60
CA GLU A 481 38.64 -36.73 3.48
C GLU A 481 37.91 -36.69 4.84
N ALA A 482 36.77 -36.00 4.93
CA ALA A 482 35.87 -36.05 6.09
C ALA A 482 34.41 -36.05 5.60
N SER A 483 33.56 -36.83 6.28
CA SER A 483 32.13 -36.97 5.96
C SER A 483 31.31 -36.12 6.93
N LEU A 484 30.58 -35.13 6.41
CA LEU A 484 29.75 -34.20 7.17
C LEU A 484 28.33 -34.76 7.45
N PRO A 485 27.57 -34.18 8.40
CA PRO A 485 26.21 -34.61 8.76
C PRO A 485 25.23 -34.64 7.58
N ALA A 486 24.26 -35.57 7.63
CA ALA A 486 23.33 -35.86 6.52
C ALA A 486 22.30 -34.74 6.22
N ASP A 487 22.24 -33.71 7.06
CA ASP A 487 21.29 -32.59 7.03
C ASP A 487 21.91 -31.28 6.52
N GLU A 488 23.16 -31.30 6.03
CA GLU A 488 23.87 -30.13 5.53
C GLU A 488 24.23 -30.29 4.04
N VAL A 489 23.80 -29.36 3.18
CA VAL A 489 24.27 -29.28 1.79
C VAL A 489 25.49 -28.38 1.74
N PHE A 490 26.64 -28.94 1.34
CA PHE A 490 27.83 -28.15 1.04
C PHE A 490 28.23 -28.33 -0.41
N ILE A 491 28.74 -27.25 -1.01
CA ILE A 491 29.09 -27.17 -2.43
C ILE A 491 30.53 -27.63 -2.63
N LYS A 492 30.77 -28.45 -3.65
CA LYS A 492 32.10 -28.96 -4.03
C LYS A 492 33.00 -27.85 -4.60
N LEU A 493 34.22 -27.80 -4.08
CA LEU A 493 35.25 -26.81 -4.42
C LEU A 493 36.10 -27.23 -5.64
N ALA A 494 36.33 -26.32 -6.59
CA ALA A 494 37.23 -26.47 -7.75
C ALA A 494 38.58 -25.72 -7.53
N PRO A 495 39.64 -25.89 -8.36
CA PRO A 495 40.98 -25.40 -8.02
C PRO A 495 41.12 -23.88 -7.93
N VAL A 496 41.90 -23.48 -6.93
CA VAL A 496 41.89 -22.26 -6.11
C VAL A 496 42.23 -20.95 -6.84
N SER A 497 41.42 -19.91 -6.60
CA SER A 497 41.84 -18.50 -6.71
C SER A 497 42.51 -18.04 -5.41
N ALA A 498 43.55 -17.22 -5.48
CA ALA A 498 44.18 -16.66 -4.29
C ALA A 498 43.16 -15.87 -3.44
N CYS A 499 42.83 -16.37 -2.26
CA CYS A 499 41.90 -15.76 -1.31
C CYS A 499 42.59 -15.60 0.05
N ASP A 500 42.19 -14.58 0.80
CA ASP A 500 42.54 -14.43 2.21
C ASP A 500 41.41 -15.03 3.06
N ASP A 501 41.71 -16.03 3.89
CA ASP A 501 40.74 -16.65 4.81
C ASP A 501 40.38 -15.69 5.94
N LEU A 502 39.08 -15.51 6.21
CA LEU A 502 38.60 -14.61 7.25
C LEU A 502 37.92 -15.32 8.41
N VAL A 503 37.13 -16.36 8.12
CA VAL A 503 36.41 -17.11 9.15
C VAL A 503 36.48 -18.59 8.85
N VAL A 504 36.88 -19.35 9.87
CA VAL A 504 36.92 -20.82 9.86
C VAL A 504 35.94 -21.31 10.91
N ALA A 505 34.95 -22.10 10.50
CA ALA A 505 34.05 -22.80 11.40
C ALA A 505 34.73 -24.05 11.95
N GLU A 506 34.64 -24.29 13.25
CA GLU A 506 35.15 -25.48 13.92
C GLU A 506 33.96 -26.34 14.36
N LEU A 507 33.80 -27.50 13.74
CA LEU A 507 32.78 -28.50 13.99
C LEU A 507 33.43 -29.74 14.62
N PRO A 508 32.66 -30.64 15.27
CA PRO A 508 33.21 -31.85 15.90
C PRO A 508 34.04 -32.74 14.97
N ASP A 509 33.83 -32.65 13.66
CA ASP A 509 34.49 -33.42 12.61
C ASP A 509 35.54 -32.62 11.81
N GLY A 510 35.71 -31.32 12.07
CA GLY A 510 36.83 -30.58 11.53
C GLY A 510 36.68 -29.07 11.43
N ARG A 511 37.60 -28.44 10.69
CA ARG A 511 37.65 -26.99 10.46
C ARG A 511 37.33 -26.67 9.00
N TYR A 512 36.36 -25.79 8.76
CA TYR A 512 35.80 -25.48 7.44
C TYR A 512 35.86 -23.98 7.12
N PRO A 513 36.17 -23.57 5.88
CA PRO A 513 36.09 -22.16 5.49
C PRO A 513 34.63 -21.71 5.49
N ALA A 514 34.34 -20.62 6.19
CA ALA A 514 33.00 -20.05 6.31
C ALA A 514 32.89 -18.66 5.67
N ALA A 515 34.01 -17.92 5.56
CA ALA A 515 34.07 -16.63 4.90
C ALA A 515 35.48 -16.33 4.35
N TRP A 516 35.56 -15.70 3.18
CA TRP A 516 36.82 -15.26 2.56
C TRP A 516 36.66 -14.00 1.71
N ILE A 517 37.79 -13.41 1.31
CA ILE A 517 37.89 -12.34 0.32
C ILE A 517 38.80 -12.77 -0.83
N ASN A 518 38.41 -12.46 -2.06
CA ASN A 518 39.26 -12.64 -3.23
C ASN A 518 40.40 -11.59 -3.23
N THR A 519 41.65 -12.02 -3.40
CA THR A 519 42.81 -11.10 -3.37
C THR A 519 42.84 -10.11 -4.54
N THR A 520 42.20 -10.43 -5.67
CA THR A 520 42.02 -9.55 -6.83
C THR A 520 40.88 -8.55 -6.61
N HIS A 521 39.76 -9.01 -6.05
CA HIS A 521 38.58 -8.18 -5.77
C HIS A 521 38.38 -8.03 -4.26
N ARG A 522 39.27 -7.26 -3.61
CA ARG A 522 39.28 -7.13 -2.14
C ARG A 522 38.03 -6.50 -1.53
N ASN A 523 37.23 -5.82 -2.35
CA ASN A 523 35.92 -5.28 -1.99
C ASN A 523 34.80 -6.33 -2.02
N VAL A 524 35.06 -7.55 -2.51
CA VAL A 524 34.09 -8.64 -2.59
C VAL A 524 34.37 -9.66 -1.48
N GLY A 525 33.42 -9.79 -0.56
CA GLY A 525 33.43 -10.78 0.51
C GLY A 525 32.41 -11.87 0.24
N VAL A 526 32.79 -13.12 0.49
CA VAL A 526 31.93 -14.28 0.25
C VAL A 526 31.69 -15.02 1.56
N TRP A 527 30.43 -15.42 1.80
CA TRP A 527 29.99 -16.09 3.02
C TRP A 527 29.15 -17.33 2.74
N VAL A 528 29.50 -18.45 3.37
CA VAL A 528 28.87 -19.77 3.15
C VAL A 528 28.47 -20.40 4.49
N PRO A 529 27.29 -20.08 5.01
CA PRO A 529 26.72 -20.84 6.11
C PRO A 529 26.13 -22.17 5.62
N GLY A 530 26.26 -23.24 6.42
CA GLY A 530 25.47 -24.47 6.22
C GLY A 530 23.96 -24.20 6.30
N HIS A 531 23.13 -25.05 5.68
CA HIS A 531 21.69 -24.85 5.39
C HIS A 531 20.69 -24.74 6.58
N ARG A 532 21.13 -24.47 7.81
CA ARG A 532 20.23 -24.48 8.98
C ARG A 532 19.32 -23.25 9.10
N ARG A 533 18.01 -23.49 9.27
CA ARG A 533 16.97 -22.47 9.51
C ARG A 533 17.22 -21.58 10.74
N ASP A 534 18.03 -22.04 11.69
CA ASP A 534 18.34 -21.35 12.95
C ASP A 534 19.81 -20.90 13.04
N MET A 535 20.56 -20.88 11.94
CA MET A 535 21.98 -20.52 11.92
C MET A 535 22.29 -19.13 12.52
N TRP A 536 21.34 -18.19 12.44
CA TRP A 536 21.47 -16.84 13.01
C TRP A 536 21.35 -16.82 14.54
N THR A 537 20.94 -17.94 15.15
CA THR A 537 20.98 -18.16 16.59
C THR A 537 22.32 -18.71 17.06
N VAL A 538 23.20 -19.15 16.14
CA VAL A 538 24.57 -19.61 16.42
C VAL A 538 25.50 -18.40 16.46
N PRO A 539 25.98 -17.97 17.65
CA PRO A 539 26.72 -16.70 17.78
C PRO A 539 27.97 -16.63 16.89
N ALA A 540 28.71 -17.72 16.74
CA ALA A 540 29.94 -17.78 15.95
C ALA A 540 29.72 -17.49 14.45
N LEU A 541 28.64 -18.00 13.86
CA LEU A 541 28.32 -17.75 12.43
C LEU A 541 27.83 -16.32 12.22
N ARG A 542 27.01 -15.81 13.14
CA ARG A 542 26.56 -14.42 13.17
C ARG A 542 27.74 -13.46 13.31
N GLU A 543 28.64 -13.72 14.25
CA GLU A 543 29.85 -12.91 14.48
C GLU A 543 30.83 -12.99 13.31
N GLY A 544 30.95 -14.14 12.65
CA GLY A 544 31.75 -14.31 11.43
C GLY A 544 31.21 -13.52 10.24
N CYS A 545 29.89 -13.53 10.02
CA CYS A 545 29.24 -12.69 9.01
C CYS A 545 29.48 -11.19 9.30
N ILE A 546 29.32 -10.77 10.55
CA ILE A 546 29.60 -9.40 10.99
C ILE A 546 31.06 -9.02 10.74
N ALA A 547 32.01 -9.90 11.08
CA ALA A 547 33.44 -9.68 10.86
C ALA A 547 33.79 -9.56 9.37
N LEU A 548 33.19 -10.38 8.51
CA LEU A 548 33.33 -10.28 7.06
C LEU A 548 32.83 -8.92 6.55
N LEU A 549 31.61 -8.54 6.92
CA LEU A 549 31.02 -7.26 6.51
C LEU A 549 31.87 -6.07 6.98
N GLN A 550 32.36 -6.10 8.23
CA GLN A 550 33.26 -5.08 8.74
C GLN A 550 34.60 -5.04 7.98
N THR A 551 35.12 -6.18 7.56
CA THR A 551 36.40 -6.26 6.83
C THR A 551 36.28 -5.64 5.43
N ILE A 552 35.25 -6.01 4.66
CA ILE A 552 35.03 -5.45 3.32
C ILE A 552 34.62 -3.98 3.36
N SER A 553 33.97 -3.51 4.44
CA SER A 553 33.63 -2.10 4.62
C SER A 553 34.80 -1.22 5.09
N LYS A 554 35.82 -1.78 5.76
CA LYS A 554 36.97 -1.02 6.30
C LYS A 554 38.20 -1.00 5.38
N ASN A 555 38.29 -1.93 4.43
CA ASN A 555 39.39 -2.03 3.46
C ASN A 555 38.90 -1.76 2.02
N PRO A 556 38.40 -0.55 1.69
CA PRO A 556 38.25 -0.21 0.28
C PRO A 556 39.64 -0.30 -0.37
N PRO A 557 39.77 -0.88 -1.59
CA PRO A 557 41.05 -0.94 -2.27
C PRO A 557 41.63 0.47 -2.35
N SER A 558 42.90 0.63 -1.98
CA SER A 558 43.64 1.86 -2.28
C SER A 558 43.61 2.04 -3.80
N CYS A 559 43.00 3.14 -4.27
CA CYS A 559 42.97 3.52 -5.68
C CYS A 559 44.35 3.42 -6.34
#